data_AF-A0A1B7K3Y6-F1
#
_entry.id   AF-A0A1B7K3Y6-F1
#
_cell.length_a   1.000
_cell.length_b   1.000
_cell.length_c   1.000
_cell.angle_alpha   90.00
_cell.angle_beta   90.00
_cell.angle_gamma   90.00
#
_symmetry.space_group_name_H-M   'P 1'
#
loop_
_entity.id
_entity.type
_entity.pdbx_description
1 polymer ?
#
loop_
_entity_poly.entity_id
_entity_poly.type
_entity_poly.pdbx_seq_one_letter_code
_entity_poly.pdbx_strand_id
1 'polypeptide(L)' 'MKSYRLVIRHNGRLVGHFETCGQNALEDACVARAMFGVTGGYQCELQVSDSERRILESGPEGMKILMREPCFRPVTSPL' A
#
# COMPACT_ATOMS: atom_id res chain seq x y z
N MET A 1 -7.83 -9.24 2.98
CA MET A 1 -8.60 -8.05 2.55
C MET A 1 -7.68 -7.19 1.71
N LYS A 2 -8.20 -6.46 0.71
CA LYS A 2 -7.37 -5.54 -0.07
C LYS A 2 -6.92 -4.40 0.86
N SER A 3 -5.62 -4.13 0.87
CA SER A 3 -5.01 -2.94 1.45
C SER A 3 -4.58 -2.01 0.33
N TYR A 4 -4.55 -0.72 0.62
CA TYR A 4 -4.10 0.30 -0.32
C TYR A 4 -2.94 1.07 0.28
N ARG A 5 -1.97 1.41 -0.57
CA ARG A 5 -0.82 2.24 -0.22
C ARG A 5 -0.80 3.44 -1.16
N LEU A 6 -0.75 4.63 -0.59
CA LEU A 6 -0.52 5.86 -1.31
C LEU A 6 0.96 6.25 -1.14
N VAL A 7 1.76 6.11 -2.19
CA VAL A 7 3.16 6.55 -2.19
C VAL A 7 3.20 8.03 -2.50
N ILE A 8 3.84 8.81 -1.62
CA ILE A 8 3.84 10.28 -1.68
C ILE A 8 5.24 10.78 -1.99
N ARG A 9 5.38 11.52 -3.08
CA ARG A 9 6.59 12.23 -3.48
C ARG A 9 6.34 13.74 -3.47
N HIS A 10 7.38 14.52 -3.20
CA HIS A 10 7.36 15.98 -3.32
C HIS A 10 8.56 16.41 -4.16
N ASN A 11 8.29 17.04 -5.31
CA ASN A 11 9.30 17.41 -6.30
C ASN A 11 10.23 16.22 -6.65
N GLY A 12 9.65 15.04 -6.83
CA GLY A 12 10.38 13.80 -7.15
C GLY A 12 11.02 13.07 -5.96
N ARG A 13 11.14 13.69 -4.77
CA ARG A 13 11.68 13.05 -3.57
C ARG A 13 10.61 12.25 -2.84
N LEU A 14 10.90 11.00 -2.46
CA LEU A 14 10.02 10.22 -1.58
C LEU A 14 9.88 10.90 -0.21
N VAL A 15 8.63 11.17 0.18
CA VAL A 15 8.29 11.73 1.50
C VAL A 15 7.85 10.61 2.45
N GLY A 16 7.12 9.63 1.93
CA GLY A 16 6.64 8.50 2.71
C GLY A 16 5.50 7.78 1.99
N HIS A 17 4.71 7.05 2.78
CA HIS A 17 3.49 6.42 2.30
C HIS A 17 2.39 6.47 3.36
N PHE A 18 1.15 6.48 2.90
CA PHE A 18 -0.05 6.25 3.72
C PHE A 18 -0.60 4.87 3.37
N GLU A 19 -0.90 4.05 4.38
CA GLU A 19 -1.48 2.72 4.20
C GLU A 19 -2.80 2.61 4.95
N THR A 20 -3.75 1.92 4.32
CA THR A 20 -5.07 1.64 4.89
C THR A 20 -5.57 0.28 4.44
N CYS A 21 -6.38 -0.34 5.28
CA CYS A 21 -6.99 -1.64 5.06
C CYS A 21 -8.41 -1.66 5.65
N GLY A 22 -9.25 -2.56 5.17
CA GLY A 22 -10.64 -2.65 5.60
C GLY A 22 -11.61 -2.34 4.48
N GLN A 23 -12.89 -2.22 4.81
CA GLN A 23 -13.96 -2.05 3.83
C GLN A 23 -13.86 -0.72 3.07
N ASN A 24 -13.40 0.34 3.74
CA ASN A 24 -13.36 1.71 3.20
C ASN A 24 -11.96 2.12 2.72
N ALA A 25 -11.01 1.18 2.66
CA ALA A 25 -9.60 1.49 2.43
C ALA A 25 -9.31 2.21 1.11
N LEU A 26 -10.07 1.94 0.05
CA LEU A 26 -9.92 2.67 -1.22
C LEU A 26 -10.35 4.14 -1.07
N GLU A 27 -11.46 4.38 -0.37
CA GLU A 27 -12.00 5.72 -0.13
C GLU A 27 -11.03 6.53 0.76
N ASP A 28 -10.55 5.94 1.85
CA ASP A 28 -9.55 6.55 2.74
C ASP A 28 -8.28 6.95 1.97
N ALA A 29 -7.79 6.08 1.07
CA ALA A 29 -6.63 6.39 0.23
C ALA A 29 -6.91 7.52 -0.78
N CYS A 30 -8.13 7.59 -1.33
CA CYS A 30 -8.56 8.67 -2.21
C CYS A 30 -8.67 10.01 -1.47
N VAL A 31 -9.21 10.02 -0.24
CA VAL A 31 -9.28 11.21 0.61
C VAL A 31 -7.86 11.71 0.93
N ALA A 32 -6.96 10.82 1.36
CA ALA A 32 -5.57 11.17 1.62
C ALA A 32 -4.89 11.76 0.37
N ARG A 33 -5.12 11.17 -0.81
CA ARG A 33 -4.60 11.67 -2.08
C ARG A 33 -5.09 13.07 -2.41
N ALA A 34 -6.38 13.35 -2.20
CA ALA A 34 -6.95 14.66 -2.42
C ALA A 34 -6.29 15.74 -1.56
N MET A 35 -5.98 15.43 -0.29
CA MET A 35 -5.29 16.36 0.63
C MET A 35 -3.90 16.77 0.13
N PHE A 36 -3.12 15.84 -0.43
CA PHE A 36 -1.80 16.17 -1.01
C PHE A 36 -1.91 16.98 -2.31
N GLY A 37 -3.00 16.82 -3.07
CA GLY A 37 -3.24 17.57 -4.30
C GLY A 37 -3.57 19.05 -4.09
N VAL A 38 -3.96 19.46 -2.88
CA VAL A 38 -4.25 20.87 -2.54
C VAL A 38 -2.98 21.73 -2.60
N THR A 39 -1.82 21.13 -2.29
CA THR A 39 -0.52 21.81 -2.30
C THR A 39 0.28 21.40 -3.52
N GLY A 40 0.78 22.38 -4.29
CA GLY A 40 1.64 22.12 -5.44
C GLY A 40 2.91 21.34 -5.08
N GLY A 41 3.41 20.57 -6.05
CA GLY A 41 4.68 19.83 -5.93
C GLY A 41 4.56 18.40 -5.41
N TYR A 42 3.40 17.98 -4.89
CA TYR A 42 3.19 16.58 -4.50
C TYR A 42 2.77 15.70 -5.68
N GLN A 43 3.36 14.52 -5.77
CA GLN A 43 2.94 13.44 -6.65
C GLN A 43 2.53 12.22 -5.81
N CYS A 44 1.33 11.71 -6.06
CA CYS A 44 0.81 10.54 -5.36
C CYS A 44 0.59 9.37 -6.33
N GLU A 45 1.06 8.19 -5.97
CA GLU A 45 0.81 6.94 -6.69
C GLU A 45 0.01 5.99 -5.80
N LEU A 46 -1.14 5.54 -6.30
CA LEU A 46 -1.98 4.57 -5.60
C LEU A 46 -1.56 3.14 -5.96
N GLN A 47 -1.34 2.32 -4.94
CA GLN A 47 -1.02 0.91 -5.05
C GLN A 47 -2.05 0.06 -4.30
N VAL A 48 -2.29 -1.15 -4.78
CA VAL A 48 -3.19 -2.14 -4.16
C VAL A 48 -2.42 -3.41 -3.79
N SER A 49 -2.73 -4.00 -2.64
CA SER A 49 -2.21 -5.32 -2.29
C SER A 49 -3.01 -6.41 -3.01
N ASP A 50 -2.39 -7.09 -3.97
CA ASP A 50 -3.00 -8.22 -4.69
C ASP A 50 -2.59 -9.58 -4.12
N SER A 51 -1.53 -9.59 -3.33
CA SER A 51 -0.89 -10.79 -2.80
C SER A 51 -0.13 -10.47 -1.50
N GLU A 52 0.44 -11.49 -0.88
CA GLU A 52 1.33 -11.33 0.28
C GLU A 52 2.54 -12.24 0.18
N ARG A 53 3.66 -11.77 0.72
CA ARG A 53 4.89 -12.53 0.93
C ARG A 53 4.90 -13.06 2.35
N ARG A 54 5.22 -14.35 2.53
CA ARG A 54 5.30 -14.99 3.85
C ARG A 54 6.72 -15.48 4.11
N ILE A 55 7.22 -15.24 5.32
CA ILE A 55 8.42 -15.91 5.82
C ILE A 55 7.96 -17.14 6.59
N LEU A 56 8.55 -18.29 6.26
CA LEU A 56 8.17 -19.58 6.79
C LEU A 56 9.37 -20.21 7.51
N GLU A 57 9.11 -20.82 8.64
CA GLU A 57 10.01 -21.75 9.31
C GLU A 57 9.50 -23.17 9.09
N SER A 58 10.38 -24.09 8.72
CA SER A 58 10.04 -25.51 8.58
C SER A 58 10.88 -26.31 9.57
N GLY A 59 10.23 -27.19 10.33
CA GLY A 59 10.86 -28.07 11.30
C GLY A 59 10.09 -29.38 11.48
N PRO A 60 10.52 -30.25 12.41
CA PRO A 60 9.88 -31.54 12.67
C PRO A 60 8.39 -31.45 13.03
N GLU A 61 7.98 -30.35 13.68
CA GLU A 61 6.60 -30.08 14.07
C GLU A 61 5.75 -29.49 12.91
N GLY A 62 6.31 -29.39 11.71
CA GLY A 62 5.67 -28.85 10.52
C GLY A 62 6.15 -27.44 10.16
N MET A 63 5.25 -26.65 9.58
CA MET A 63 5.58 -25.35 8.99
C MET A 63 4.87 -24.21 9.74
N LYS A 64 5.63 -23.19 10.12
CA LYS A 64 5.14 -22.01 10.85
C LYS A 64 5.32 -20.76 10.01
N ILE A 65 4.31 -19.87 10.04
CA ILE A 65 4.42 -18.54 9.45
C ILE A 65 5.06 -17.61 10.47
N LEU A 66 6.23 -17.07 10.15
CA LEU A 66 6.94 -16.10 10.98
C LEU A 66 6.50 -14.67 10.67
N MET A 67 6.26 -14.36 9.40
CA MET A 67 5.91 -13.01 8.96
C MET A 67 4.97 -13.06 7.75
N ARG A 68 4.12 -12.04 7.62
CA ARG A 68 3.32 -11.77 6.44
C ARG A 68 3.50 -10.31 6.05
N GLU A 69 3.73 -10.05 4.78
CA GLU A 69 3.90 -8.71 4.25
C GLU A 69 3.05 -8.55 2.98
N PRO A 70 2.17 -7.53 2.89
CA PRO A 70 1.40 -7.28 1.68
C PRO A 70 2.31 -6.91 0.51
N CYS A 71 2.03 -7.47 -0.67
CA CYS A 71 2.71 -7.10 -1.90
C CYS A 71 1.87 -6.07 -2.66
N PHE A 72 2.36 -4.83 -2.68
CA PHE A 72 1.68 -3.72 -3.35
C PHE A 72 2.13 -3.58 -4.80
N ARG A 73 1.16 -3.32 -5.69
CA ARG A 73 1.41 -2.97 -7.09
C ARG A 73 0.66 -1.70 -7.47
N PRO A 74 1.20 -0.87 -8.38
CA PRO A 74 0.47 0.28 -8.92
C PRO A 74 -0.89 -0.14 -9.45
N VAL A 75 -1.92 0.66 -9.17
CA VAL A 75 -3.23 0.49 -9.81
C VAL A 75 -3.10 0.94 -11.26
N THR A 76 -2.97 -0.01 -12.20
CA THR A 76 -2.68 0.27 -13.61
C THR A 76 -3.92 0.54 -14.48
N SER A 77 -5.12 0.65 -13.90
CA SER A 77 -6.33 1.07 -14.64
C SER A 77 -6.74 2.48 -14.24
N PRO A 78 -7.15 3.34 -15.20
CA PRO A 78 -7.89 4.54 -14.84
C PRO A 78 -9.17 4.10 -14.12
N LEU A 79 -9.42 4.71 -12.96
CA LEU A 79 -10.71 4.62 -12.25
C LEU A 79 -11.84 5.16 -13.14
#